data_AF-A0A368HCE1-F1
#
_entry.id   AF-A0A368HCE1-F1
#
_cell.length_a   1.000
_cell.length_b   1.000
_cell.length_c   1.000
_cell.angle_alpha   90.00
_cell.angle_beta   90.00
_cell.angle_gamma   90.00
#
_symmetry.space_group_name_H-M   'P 1'
#
loop_
_entity.id
_entity.type
_entity.pdbx_description
1 polymer ?
#
loop_
_entity_poly.entity_id
_entity_poly.type
_entity_poly.pdbx_seq_one_letter_code
_entity_poly.pdbx_strand_id
1 'polypeptide(L)' 'MEKALVKYRSALVYHVKCSYPKLEHEAVMERIQALVGVLPYMEMLNEIDKAHLTRIVLDNKGDMRGRLTNEIHVNSTRVE' A
#
# COMPACT_ATOMS: atom_id res chain seq x y z
N MET A 1 6.17 17.77 -8.20
CA MET A 1 5.42 16.63 -7.67
C MET A 1 4.08 16.46 -8.38
N GLU A 2 3.29 17.52 -8.49
CA GLU A 2 1.95 17.52 -9.11
C GLU A 2 1.91 17.03 -10.57
N LYS A 3 2.90 17.43 -11.40
CA LYS A 3 3.02 16.95 -12.80
C LYS A 3 3.19 15.43 -12.91
N ALA A 4 3.92 14.81 -11.98
CA ALA A 4 4.12 13.36 -11.97
C ALA A 4 2.83 12.65 -11.55
N LEU A 5 2.15 13.17 -10.53
CA LEU A 5 0.88 12.62 -10.06
C LEU A 5 -0.20 12.66 -11.14
N VAL A 6 -0.31 13.78 -11.86
CA VAL A 6 -1.22 13.90 -13.02
C VAL A 6 -0.86 12.88 -14.10
N LYS A 7 0.44 12.72 -14.43
CA LYS A 7 0.89 11.72 -15.40
C LYS A 7 0.48 10.30 -15.01
N TYR A 8 0.68 9.90 -13.75
CA TYR A 8 0.32 8.56 -13.28
C TYR A 8 -1.19 8.33 -13.21
N ARG A 9 -1.97 9.33 -12.82
CA ARG A 9 -3.44 9.26 -12.86
C ARG A 9 -3.94 9.03 -14.29
N SER A 10 -3.42 9.79 -15.25
CA SER A 10 -3.77 9.60 -16.67
C SER A 10 -3.33 8.23 -17.20
N ALA A 11 -2.15 7.76 -16.81
CA ALA A 11 -1.67 6.43 -17.19
C ALA A 11 -2.56 5.31 -16.64
N LEU A 12 -3.06 5.45 -15.40
CA LEU A 12 -3.97 4.49 -14.79
C LEU A 12 -5.30 4.41 -15.55
N VAL A 13 -5.91 5.56 -15.85
CA VAL A 13 -7.16 5.62 -16.63
C VAL A 13 -6.96 5.01 -18.02
N TYR A 14 -5.85 5.34 -18.68
CA TYR A 14 -5.50 4.77 -19.98
C TYR A 14 -5.37 3.24 -19.90
N HIS A 15 -4.64 2.73 -18.91
CA HIS A 15 -4.44 1.29 -18.73
C HIS A 15 -5.77 0.55 -18.47
N VAL A 16 -6.68 1.11 -17.66
CA VAL A 16 -7.99 0.52 -17.41
C VAL A 16 -8.81 0.43 -18.71
N LYS A 17 -8.84 1.50 -19.50
CA LYS A 17 -9.53 1.53 -20.80
C LYS A 17 -8.94 0.52 -21.79
N CYS A 18 -7.62 0.42 -21.87
CA CYS A 18 -6.96 -0.53 -22.79
C CYS A 18 -7.14 -1.98 -22.37
N SER A 19 -7.11 -2.27 -21.07
CA SER A 19 -7.27 -3.64 -20.55
C SER A 19 -8.71 -4.14 -20.67
N TYR A 20 -9.69 -3.23 -20.65
CA TYR A 20 -11.10 -3.54 -20.69
C TYR A 20 -11.84 -2.58 -21.65
N PRO A 21 -11.65 -2.73 -22.97
CA PRO A 21 -12.17 -1.79 -23.97
C PRO A 21 -13.71 -1.79 -24.07
N LYS A 22 -14.37 -2.78 -23.48
CA LYS A 22 -15.84 -2.89 -23.42
C LYS A 22 -16.45 -2.17 -22.22
N LEU A 23 -15.65 -1.62 -21.30
CA LEU A 23 -16.16 -0.86 -20.17
C LEU A 23 -16.64 0.51 -20.63
N GLU A 24 -17.88 0.83 -20.28
CA GLU A 24 -18.42 2.18 -20.42
C GLU A 24 -17.69 3.17 -19.51
N HIS A 25 -17.77 4.45 -19.87
CA HIS A 25 -17.03 5.50 -19.17
C HIS A 25 -17.31 5.53 -17.67
N GLU A 26 -18.56 5.38 -17.25
CA GLU A 26 -18.96 5.37 -15.84
C GLU A 26 -18.31 4.21 -15.08
N ALA A 27 -18.34 3.00 -15.63
CA ALA A 27 -17.72 1.83 -15.02
C ALA A 27 -16.19 1.95 -14.93
N VAL A 28 -15.55 2.64 -15.89
CA VAL A 28 -14.13 3.00 -15.77
C VAL A 28 -13.91 3.95 -14.58
N MET A 29 -14.75 4.97 -14.43
CA MET A 29 -14.62 5.93 -13.34
C MET A 29 -14.88 5.30 -11.96
N GLU A 30 -15.89 4.43 -11.84
CA GLU A 30 -16.15 3.65 -10.61
C GLU A 30 -14.94 2.80 -10.23
N ARG A 31 -14.31 2.14 -11.20
CA ARG A 31 -13.11 1.33 -10.95
C ARG A 31 -11.93 2.19 -10.49
N ILE A 32 -11.72 3.35 -11.11
CA ILE A 32 -10.65 4.28 -10.71
C ILE A 32 -10.92 4.80 -9.30
N GLN A 33 -12.17 5.16 -9.00
CA GLN A 33 -12.58 5.61 -7.67
C GLN A 33 -12.35 4.51 -6.62
N ALA A 34 -12.71 3.27 -6.91
CA ALA A 34 -12.45 2.15 -6.01
C ALA A 34 -10.96 1.94 -5.74
N LEU A 35 -10.12 1.97 -6.79
CA LEU A 35 -8.66 1.81 -6.67
C LEU A 35 -8.02 2.93 -5.84
N VAL A 36 -8.42 4.19 -6.08
CA VAL A 36 -7.91 5.34 -5.32
C VAL A 36 -8.48 5.36 -3.91
N GLY A 37 -9.72 4.91 -3.73
CA GLY A 37 -10.38 4.81 -2.43
C GLY A 37 -9.75 3.82 -1.46
N VAL A 38 -8.87 2.92 -1.94
CA VAL A 38 -8.08 2.02 -1.09
C VAL A 38 -6.90 2.74 -0.42
N LEU A 39 -6.41 3.85 -0.99
CA LEU A 39 -5.21 4.54 -0.49
C LEU A 39 -5.29 4.97 0.99
N PRO A 40 -6.39 5.53 1.50
CA PRO A 40 -6.48 5.90 2.92
C PRO A 40 -6.33 4.69 3.86
N TYR A 41 -6.84 3.52 3.45
CA TYR A 41 -6.67 2.29 4.22
C TYR A 41 -5.22 1.80 4.20
N MET A 42 -4.53 1.92 3.07
CA MET A 42 -3.10 1.62 2.97
C MET A 42 -2.26 2.55 3.85
N GLU A 43 -2.59 3.85 3.89
CA GLU A 43 -1.93 4.82 4.76
C GLU A 43 -2.15 4.49 6.24
N MET A 44 -3.38 4.14 6.63
CA MET A 44 -3.70 3.71 7.99
C MET A 44 -2.91 2.45 8.39
N LEU A 45 -2.85 1.44 7.51
CA LEU A 45 -2.07 0.22 7.76
C LEU A 45 -0.58 0.52 7.94
N ASN A 46 -0.04 1.43 7.13
CA ASN A 46 1.36 1.87 7.25
C ASN A 46 1.63 2.59 8.58
N GLU A 47 0.70 3.38 9.11
CA GLU A 47 0.84 4.00 10.43
C GLU A 47 0.78 2.98 11.57
N ILE A 48 -0.09 1.97 11.46
CA ILE A 48 -0.14 0.85 12.42
C ILE A 48 1.18 0.07 12.40
N ASP A 49 1.71 -0.24 11.22
CA ASP A 49 2.97 -0.95 11.06
C ASP A 49 4.15 -0.16 11.65
N LYS A 50 4.23 1.15 11.38
CA LYS A 50 5.23 2.03 12.00
C LYS A 50 5.12 2.07 13.51
N ALA A 51 3.91 2.15 14.07
CA ALA A 51 3.71 2.14 15.52
C ALA A 51 4.17 0.81 16.13
N HIS A 52 3.87 -0.30 15.47
CA HIS A 52 4.31 -1.63 15.87
C HIS A 52 5.84 -1.76 15.83
N LEU A 53 6.49 -1.38 14.73
CA LEU A 53 7.95 -1.38 14.59
C LEU A 53 8.62 -0.49 15.64
N THR A 54 8.06 0.69 15.89
CA THR A 54 8.56 1.61 16.92
C THR A 54 8.54 0.96 18.30
N ARG A 55 7.44 0.28 18.64
CA ARG A 55 7.33 -0.47 19.89
C ARG A 55 8.38 -1.58 19.98
N ILE A 56 8.54 -2.38 18.92
CA ILE A 56 9.54 -3.44 18.87
C ILE A 56 10.95 -2.88 19.11
N VAL A 57 11.30 -1.74 18.50
CA VAL A 57 12.61 -1.09 18.70
C VAL A 57 12.79 -0.65 20.15
N LEU A 58 11.76 -0.05 20.76
CA LEU A 58 11.79 0.40 22.16
C LEU A 58 11.92 -0.78 23.13
N ASP A 59 11.12 -1.83 22.95
CA ASP A 59 11.14 -3.04 23.79
C ASP A 59 12.50 -3.75 23.69
N ASN A 60 13.16 -3.69 22.54
CA ASN A 60 14.53 -4.20 22.34
C ASN A 60 15.63 -3.21 22.76
N LYS A 61 15.32 -2.08 23.40
CA LYS A 61 16.27 -1.02 23.80
C LYS A 61 17.17 -0.53 22.65
N GLY A 62 16.68 -0.59 21.40
CA GLY A 62 17.48 -0.27 20.21
C GLY A 62 18.55 -1.31 19.86
N ASP A 63 18.60 -2.46 20.53
CA ASP A 63 19.48 -3.58 20.19
C ASP A 63 18.91 -4.37 19.01
N MET A 64 19.20 -3.88 17.81
CA MET A 64 18.83 -4.52 16.55
C MET A 64 19.80 -5.64 16.13
N ARG A 65 20.78 -6.01 16.98
CA ARG A 65 21.88 -6.91 16.58
C ARG A 65 21.61 -8.41 16.80
N GLY A 66 20.42 -8.82 17.26
CA GLY A 66 20.14 -10.28 17.28
C GLY A 66 18.86 -10.81 17.93
N ARG A 67 17.92 -9.99 18.39
CA ARG A 67 16.65 -10.50 18.99
C ARG A 67 15.35 -10.03 18.33
N LEU A 68 15.44 -9.18 17.31
CA LEU A 68 14.32 -8.89 16.40
C LEU A 68 13.85 -10.11 15.59
N THR A 69 14.60 -11.21 15.66
CA THR A 69 14.59 -12.29 14.70
C THR A 69 13.31 -13.12 14.75
N ASN A 70 12.71 -13.37 15.91
CA ASN A 70 11.58 -14.31 15.96
C ASN A 70 10.24 -13.68 15.52
N GLU A 71 9.83 -12.52 16.03
CA GLU A 71 8.53 -11.92 15.65
C GLU A 71 8.51 -11.41 14.20
N ILE A 72 9.63 -10.87 13.71
CA ILE A 72 9.74 -10.40 12.32
C ILE A 72 9.86 -11.58 11.33
N HIS A 73 10.56 -12.66 11.67
CA HIS A 73 10.65 -13.83 10.78
C HIS A 73 9.37 -14.67 10.77
N VAL A 74 8.64 -14.75 11.90
CA VAL A 74 7.36 -15.48 11.97
C VAL A 74 6.26 -14.78 11.18
N ASN A 75 6.27 -13.45 11.08
CA ASN A 75 5.33 -12.72 10.22
C ASN A 75 5.75 -12.70 8.74
N SER A 76 7.04 -12.84 8.41
CA SER A 76 7.50 -12.98 7.02
C SER A 76 7.08 -14.32 6.37
N THR A 77 6.72 -15.33 7.16
CA THR A 77 6.30 -16.65 6.68
C THR A 77 4.79 -16.87 6.68
N ARG A 78 4.00 -15.88 7.14
CA ARG A 78 2.54 -15.92 7.10
C ARG A 78 2.02 -15.14 5.88
N VAL A 79 2.38 -15.62 4.71
CA VAL A 79 1.62 -15.40 3.47
C VAL A 79 1.11 -16.78 3.05
N GLU A 80 0.01 -17.20 3.66
CA GLU A 80 -0.91 -18.23 3.15
C GLU A 80 -2.33 -17.66 3.24
#